data_AF-A0A803RC55-F1
#
_entry.id   AF-A0A803RC55-F1
#
_cell.length_a   1.000
_cell.length_b   1.000
_cell.length_c   1.000
_cell.angle_alpha   90.00
_cell.angle_beta   90.00
_cell.angle_gamma   90.00
#
_symmetry.space_group_name_H-M   'P 1'
#
loop_
_entity.id
_entity.type
_entity.pdbx_description
1 polymer ?
#
loop_
_entity_poly.entity_id
_entity_poly.type
_entity_poly.pdbx_seq_one_letter_code
_entity_poly.pdbx_strand_id
1 'polypeptide(L)'
;MHKLGRGHRDKVQQFIAITGASEKVALQALKASDWNLEGAFDLFYSHPQFKSFTDSRHLEELYKRYKDPYADMILADGITLLCNDLQVDPQDIVMLVVSWHMKAATMCEFSKQEFIGGLQALG
;
A
#
# COMPACT_ATOMS: atom_id res chain seq x y z
N MET A 1 9.61 25.56 -9.18
CA MET A 1 9.43 25.10 -7.78
C MET A 1 8.93 26.26 -6.92
N HIS A 2 7.62 26.33 -6.65
CA HIS A 2 7.08 27.35 -5.74
C HIS A 2 7.43 26.97 -4.29
N LYS A 3 8.21 27.81 -3.62
CA LYS A 3 8.58 27.62 -2.21
C LYS A 3 7.32 27.76 -1.35
N LEU A 4 6.96 26.72 -0.60
CA LEU A 4 5.89 26.80 0.42
C LEU A 4 6.25 27.88 1.46
N GLY A 5 5.26 28.69 1.86
CA GLY A 5 5.39 29.60 2.99
C GLY A 5 5.60 28.84 4.31
N ARG A 6 6.23 29.49 5.30
CA ARG A 6 6.59 28.86 6.60
C ARG A 6 5.38 28.22 7.30
N GLY A 7 4.25 28.93 7.38
CA GLY A 7 3.02 28.39 8.00
C GLY A 7 2.40 27.20 7.27
N HIS A 8 2.63 27.04 5.96
CA HIS A 8 2.20 25.86 5.21
C HIS A 8 3.07 24.64 5.54
N ARG A 9 4.38 24.85 5.74
CA ARG A 9 5.29 23.77 6.17
C ARG A 9 4.94 23.25 7.55
N ASP A 10 4.63 24.14 8.49
CA ASP A 10 4.28 23.75 9.87
C ASP A 10 3.02 22.88 9.89
N LYS A 11 2.00 23.25 9.10
CA LYS A 11 0.77 22.44 8.94
C LYS A 11 1.03 21.06 8.33
N VAL A 12 1.92 20.97 7.34
CA VAL A 12 2.33 19.69 6.74
C VAL A 12 2.99 18.80 7.79
N GLN A 13 3.93 19.33 8.57
CA GLN A 13 4.62 18.57 9.62
C GLN A 13 3.65 18.08 10.70
N GLN A 14 2.74 18.95 11.16
CA GLN A 14 1.73 18.59 12.15
C GLN A 14 0.77 17.51 11.63
N PHE A 15 0.35 17.63 10.37
CA PHE A 15 -0.51 16.64 9.74
C PHE A 15 0.17 15.26 9.65
N ILE A 16 1.43 15.22 9.18
CA ILE A 16 2.23 13.98 9.09
C ILE A 16 2.41 13.36 10.47
N ALA A 17 2.73 14.17 11.49
CA ALA A 17 2.96 13.69 12.85
C ALA A 17 1.71 13.01 13.46
N ILE A 18 0.51 13.48 13.11
CA ILE A 18 -0.75 12.94 13.64
C ILE A 18 -1.25 11.74 12.82
N THR A 19 -1.18 11.82 11.50
CA THR A 19 -1.78 10.81 10.61
C THR A 19 -0.82 9.69 10.22
N GLY A 20 0.49 9.91 10.38
CA GLY A 20 1.52 9.04 9.80
C GLY A 20 1.58 9.09 8.27
N ALA A 21 0.82 9.97 7.62
CA ALA A 21 0.75 10.06 6.18
C ALA A 21 2.07 10.56 5.58
N SER A 22 2.36 10.18 4.33
CA SER A 22 3.51 10.73 3.61
C SER A 22 3.35 12.24 3.35
N GLU A 23 4.46 12.94 3.13
CA GLU A 23 4.44 14.37 2.80
C GLU A 23 3.57 14.66 1.55
N LYS A 24 3.58 13.76 0.57
CA LYS A 24 2.74 13.88 -0.62
C LYS A 24 1.24 13.87 -0.28
N VAL A 25 0.82 12.92 0.57
CA VAL A 25 -0.58 12.80 1.01
C VAL A 25 -0.98 13.98 1.89
N ALA A 26 -0.12 14.38 2.83
CA ALA A 26 -0.34 15.55 3.67
C ALA A 26 -0.54 16.83 2.82
N LEU A 27 0.30 17.04 1.81
CA LEU A 27 0.17 18.16 0.88
C LEU A 27 -1.13 18.10 0.07
N GLN A 28 -1.56 16.90 -0.34
CA GLN A 28 -2.80 16.73 -1.10
C GLN A 28 -4.03 17.03 -0.25
N ALA A 29 -4.09 16.47 0.97
CA ALA A 29 -5.19 16.69 1.91
C ALA A 29 -5.28 18.16 2.33
N LEU A 30 -4.15 18.78 2.68
CA LEU A 30 -4.10 20.20 3.06
C LEU A 30 -4.45 21.13 1.90
N LYS A 31 -4.10 20.79 0.65
CA LYS A 31 -4.54 21.59 -0.50
C LYS A 31 -6.04 21.44 -0.77
N ALA A 32 -6.59 20.25 -0.57
CA ALA A 32 -8.01 19.99 -0.75
C ALA A 32 -8.90 20.63 0.33
N SER A 33 -8.32 20.98 1.49
CA SER A 33 -9.01 21.65 2.60
C SER A 33 -8.70 23.16 2.71
N ASP A 34 -8.16 23.79 1.66
CA ASP A 34 -7.72 25.19 1.69
C ASP A 34 -6.77 25.51 2.86
N TRP A 35 -5.87 24.56 3.16
CA TRP A 35 -4.92 24.58 4.27
C TRP A 35 -5.58 24.62 5.65
N ASN A 36 -6.85 24.22 5.77
CA ASN A 36 -7.48 23.96 7.06
C ASN A 36 -7.02 22.59 7.59
N LEU A 37 -6.39 22.57 8.76
CA LEU A 37 -5.81 21.36 9.33
C LEU A 37 -6.90 20.36 9.78
N GLU A 38 -7.94 20.84 10.46
CA GLU A 38 -9.06 20.00 10.92
C GLU A 38 -9.84 19.43 9.73
N GLY A 39 -10.12 20.27 8.73
CA GLY A 39 -10.76 19.83 7.49
C GLY A 39 -9.91 18.83 6.71
N ALA A 40 -8.58 18.96 6.74
CA ALA A 40 -7.69 17.97 6.14
C ALA A 40 -7.75 16.62 6.87
N PHE A 41 -7.83 16.62 8.20
CA PHE A 41 -7.98 15.38 8.97
C PHE A 41 -9.30 14.70 8.66
N ASP A 42 -10.39 15.48 8.63
CA ASP A 42 -11.70 14.95 8.28
C ASP A 42 -11.67 14.31 6.90
N LEU A 43 -11.15 15.01 5.89
CA LEU A 43 -10.96 14.46 4.54
C LEU A 43 -10.12 13.18 4.53
N PHE A 44 -9.01 13.15 5.26
CA PHE A 44 -8.10 12.01 5.31
C PHE A 44 -8.72 10.77 5.95
N TYR A 45 -9.48 10.94 7.04
CA TYR A 45 -10.11 9.82 7.72
C TYR A 45 -11.41 9.36 7.08
N SER A 46 -12.16 10.27 6.43
CA SER A 46 -13.43 9.98 5.76
C SER A 46 -13.28 9.46 4.32
N HIS A 47 -12.20 9.78 3.61
CA HIS A 47 -12.02 9.38 2.21
C HIS A 47 -10.89 8.34 2.04
N PRO A 48 -11.19 7.10 1.58
CA PRO A 48 -10.21 6.01 1.44
C PRO A 48 -9.01 6.35 0.55
N GLN A 49 -9.22 7.22 -0.43
CA GLN A 49 -8.23 7.69 -1.40
C GLN A 49 -7.03 8.43 -0.78
N PHE A 50 -7.15 8.98 0.44
CA PHE A 50 -6.01 9.54 1.16
C PHE A 50 -5.26 8.50 2.01
N LYS A 51 -5.87 7.34 2.29
CA LYS A 51 -5.22 6.21 2.99
C LYS A 51 -4.53 5.23 2.05
N SER A 52 -4.96 5.19 0.78
CA SER A 52 -4.46 4.27 -0.25
C SER A 52 -3.09 4.67 -0.79
N PHE A 53 -2.11 4.84 0.10
CA PHE A 53 -0.71 4.95 -0.28
C PHE A 53 0.12 3.92 0.48
N THR A 54 0.12 2.71 -0.06
CA THR A 54 0.97 1.62 0.43
C THR A 54 2.44 2.00 0.18
N ASP A 55 3.29 1.95 1.21
CA ASP A 55 4.71 2.28 1.06
C ASP A 55 5.37 1.28 0.10
N SER A 56 5.73 1.76 -1.09
CA SER A 56 6.30 0.93 -2.15
C SER A 56 7.57 0.21 -1.70
N ARG A 57 8.31 0.73 -0.72
CA ARG A 57 9.52 0.08 -0.19
C ARG A 57 9.17 -1.15 0.63
N HIS A 58 8.18 -1.06 1.51
CA HIS A 58 7.73 -2.22 2.29
C HIS A 58 7.11 -3.29 1.39
N LEU A 59 6.40 -2.89 0.32
CA LEU A 59 5.90 -3.85 -0.68
C LEU A 59 7.04 -4.56 -1.42
N GLU A 60 8.11 -3.84 -1.77
CA GLU A 60 9.28 -4.43 -2.40
C GLU A 60 10.03 -5.39 -1.47
N GLU A 61 10.14 -5.06 -0.19
CA GLU A 61 10.72 -5.95 0.83
C GLU A 61 9.87 -7.20 1.03
N LEU A 62 8.55 -7.04 1.09
CA LEU A 62 7.61 -8.16 1.21
C LEU A 62 7.65 -9.06 -0.02
N TYR A 63 7.67 -8.49 -1.24
CA TYR A 63 7.83 -9.25 -2.47
C TYR A 63 9.12 -10.09 -2.43
N LYS A 64 10.26 -9.49 -2.04
CA LYS A 64 11.54 -10.20 -1.93
C LYS A 64 11.52 -11.36 -0.93
N ARG A 65 10.69 -11.32 0.11
CA ARG A 65 10.54 -12.42 1.08
C ARG A 65 9.97 -13.69 0.44
N TYR A 66 9.04 -13.54 -0.51
CA TYR A 66 8.35 -14.66 -1.15
C TYR A 66 8.89 -14.98 -2.56
N LYS A 67 9.67 -14.08 -3.15
CA LYS A 67 10.23 -14.22 -4.50
C LYS A 67 11.15 -15.45 -4.59
N ASP A 68 11.06 -16.15 -5.72
CA ASP A 68 12.00 -17.20 -6.09
C ASP A 68 13.45 -16.65 -6.24
N PRO A 69 14.49 -17.37 -5.79
CA PRO A 69 15.88 -16.93 -5.91
C PRO A 69 16.38 -16.83 -7.36
N TYR A 70 15.76 -17.56 -8.29
CA TYR A 70 16.21 -17.75 -9.67
C TYR A 70 15.26 -17.14 -10.71
N ALA A 71 14.01 -16.83 -10.35
CA ALA A 71 13.01 -16.22 -11.22
C ALA A 71 12.50 -14.89 -10.65
N ASP A 72 12.05 -13.96 -11.51
CA ASP A 72 11.37 -12.73 -11.07
C ASP A 72 9.87 -12.93 -10.81
N MET A 73 9.56 -13.97 -10.03
CA MET A 73 8.20 -14.37 -9.66
C MET A 73 8.17 -14.98 -8.27
N ILE A 74 7.00 -14.96 -7.63
CA ILE A 74 6.68 -15.80 -6.49
C ILE A 74 6.13 -17.11 -7.07
N LEU A 75 6.84 -18.22 -6.87
CA LEU A 75 6.43 -19.55 -7.32
C LEU A 75 5.85 -20.36 -6.15
N ALA A 76 5.56 -21.65 -6.37
CA ALA A 76 4.87 -22.52 -5.41
C ALA A 76 5.46 -22.51 -3.98
N ASP A 77 6.79 -22.50 -3.84
CA ASP A 77 7.45 -22.42 -2.53
C ASP A 77 7.19 -21.06 -1.84
N GLY A 78 7.24 -19.98 -2.60
CA GLY A 78 6.91 -18.64 -2.14
C GLY A 78 5.43 -18.47 -1.77
N ILE A 79 4.52 -19.05 -2.56
CA ILE A 79 3.08 -19.11 -2.26
C ILE A 79 2.83 -19.91 -0.98
N THR A 80 3.53 -21.02 -0.77
CA THR A 80 3.42 -21.82 0.45
C THR A 80 3.85 -21.00 1.68
N LEU A 81 4.95 -20.26 1.57
CA LEU A 81 5.39 -19.37 2.64
C LEU A 81 4.38 -18.23 2.91
N LEU A 82 3.80 -17.65 1.87
CA LEU A 82 2.74 -16.64 1.99
C LEU A 82 1.51 -17.22 2.71
N CYS A 83 1.03 -18.41 2.32
CA CYS A 83 -0.09 -19.08 2.96
C CYS A 83 0.17 -19.30 4.46
N ASN A 84 1.38 -19.74 4.82
CA ASN A 84 1.78 -19.94 6.21
C ASN A 84 1.77 -18.63 7.00
N ASP A 85 2.33 -17.55 6.45
CA ASP A 85 2.35 -16.23 7.10
C ASP A 85 0.91 -15.67 7.27
N LEU A 86 0.01 -15.95 6.32
CA LEU A 86 -1.40 -15.58 6.38
C LEU A 86 -2.25 -16.52 7.26
N GLN A 87 -1.69 -17.65 7.70
CA GLN A 87 -2.40 -18.72 8.41
C GLN A 87 -3.61 -19.26 7.64
N VAL A 88 -3.44 -19.41 6.32
CA VAL A 88 -4.46 -19.91 5.39
C VAL A 88 -3.97 -21.22 4.79
N ASP A 89 -4.85 -22.22 4.67
CA ASP A 89 -4.55 -23.44 3.93
C ASP A 89 -4.46 -23.11 2.43
N PRO A 90 -3.40 -23.54 1.69
CA PRO A 90 -3.29 -23.34 0.25
C PRO A 90 -4.50 -23.81 -0.57
N GLN A 91 -5.27 -24.76 -0.06
CA GLN A 91 -6.48 -25.32 -0.69
C GLN A 91 -7.77 -24.62 -0.26
N ASP A 92 -7.72 -23.68 0.68
CA ASP A 92 -8.88 -22.92 1.12
C ASP A 92 -9.37 -21.94 0.02
N ILE A 93 -10.68 -21.69 -0.03
CA ILE A 93 -11.28 -20.69 -0.91
C ILE A 93 -10.70 -19.29 -0.66
N VAL A 94 -10.20 -19.00 0.54
CA VAL A 94 -9.51 -17.75 0.86
C VAL A 94 -8.33 -17.52 -0.09
N MET A 95 -7.57 -18.56 -0.46
CA MET A 95 -6.47 -18.40 -1.41
C MET A 95 -6.94 -18.00 -2.82
N LEU A 96 -8.12 -18.48 -3.24
CA LEU A 96 -8.72 -18.04 -4.50
C LEU A 96 -9.11 -16.55 -4.46
N VAL A 97 -9.61 -16.08 -3.32
CA VAL A 97 -9.92 -14.66 -3.11
C VAL A 97 -8.65 -13.81 -3.14
N VAL A 98 -7.56 -14.27 -2.51
CA VAL A 98 -6.24 -13.60 -2.58
C VAL A 98 -5.76 -13.53 -4.03
N SER A 99 -5.74 -14.64 -4.77
CA SER A 99 -5.35 -14.67 -6.18
C SER A 99 -6.20 -13.75 -7.06
N TRP A 100 -7.50 -13.63 -6.76
CA TRP A 100 -8.40 -12.70 -7.45
C TRP A 100 -8.01 -11.23 -7.21
N HIS A 101 -7.68 -10.86 -5.97
CA HIS A 101 -7.19 -9.51 -5.66
C HIS A 101 -5.84 -9.20 -6.34
N MET A 102 -4.96 -10.19 -6.46
CA MET A 102 -3.69 -10.07 -7.20
C MET A 102 -3.89 -10.05 -8.72
N LYS A 103 -5.10 -10.32 -9.22
CA LYS A 103 -5.42 -10.51 -10.64
C LYS A 103 -4.50 -11.54 -11.31
N ALA A 104 -4.20 -12.61 -10.58
CA ALA A 104 -3.25 -13.61 -11.01
C ALA A 104 -3.71 -14.32 -12.29
N ALA A 105 -2.81 -14.41 -13.28
CA ALA A 105 -3.05 -15.07 -14.54
C ALA A 105 -2.97 -16.61 -14.42
N THR A 106 -2.10 -17.11 -13.55
CA THR A 106 -1.82 -18.53 -13.36
C THR A 106 -1.96 -18.93 -11.90
N MET A 107 -2.41 -20.16 -11.65
CA MET A 107 -2.48 -20.72 -10.31
C MET A 107 -1.07 -20.98 -9.73
N CYS A 108 -0.92 -20.79 -8.42
CA CYS A 108 0.31 -21.08 -7.65
C CYS A 108 1.55 -20.27 -8.07
N GLU A 109 1.36 -19.14 -8.75
CA GLU A 109 2.42 -18.18 -9.00
C GLU A 109 1.86 -16.75 -9.02
N PHE A 110 2.70 -15.79 -8.63
CA PHE A 110 2.45 -14.36 -8.83
C PHE A 110 3.68 -13.72 -9.45
N SER A 111 3.49 -13.00 -10.55
CA SER A 111 4.46 -12.02 -11.01
C SER A 111 4.59 -10.88 -10.02
N LYS A 112 5.71 -10.15 -10.10
CA LYS A 112 5.91 -8.93 -9.30
C LYS A 112 4.76 -7.92 -9.45
N GLN A 113 4.28 -7.76 -10.68
CA GLN A 113 3.23 -6.78 -10.99
C GLN A 113 1.90 -7.18 -10.35
N GLU A 114 1.53 -8.46 -10.41
CA GLU A 114 0.30 -8.98 -9.79
C GLU A 114 0.36 -8.81 -8.26
N PHE A 115 1.46 -9.22 -7.63
CA PHE A 115 1.60 -9.14 -6.17
C PHE A 115 1.59 -7.70 -5.66
N ILE A 116 2.43 -6.81 -6.23
CA ILE A 116 2.51 -5.41 -5.80
C ILE A 116 1.20 -4.68 -6.13
N GLY A 117 0.67 -4.87 -7.34
CA GLY A 117 -0.54 -4.20 -7.78
C GLY A 117 -1.78 -4.62 -6.98
N GLY A 118 -1.89 -5.90 -6.64
CA GLY A 118 -2.99 -6.41 -5.83
C GLY A 118 -2.96 -5.89 -4.39
N LEU A 119 -1.80 -5.89 -3.75
CA LEU A 119 -1.65 -5.33 -2.40
C LEU A 119 -1.91 -3.82 -2.36
N GLN A 120 -1.44 -3.07 -3.37
CA GLN A 120 -1.74 -1.64 -3.49
C GLN A 120 -3.23 -1.35 -3.61
N ALA A 121 -3.97 -2.21 -4.32
CA ALA A 121 -5.42 -2.07 -4.45
C ALA A 121 -6.17 -2.43 -3.17
N LEU A 122 -5.60 -3.28 -2.31
CA LEU A 122 -6.18 -3.68 -1.02
C LEU A 122 -6.03 -2.62 0.08
N GLY A 123 -4.96 -1.81 0.03
CA GLY A 123 -4.71 -0.69 0.96
C GLY A 123 -3.50 -0.90 1.84
#